data_AF-A0A8B8EWP6-F1
#
_entry.id   AF-A0A8B8EWP6-F1
#
_cell.length_a   1.000
_cell.length_b   1.000
_cell.length_c   1.000
_cell.angle_alpha   90.00
_cell.angle_beta   90.00
_cell.angle_gamma   90.00
#
_symmetry.space_group_name_H-M   'P 1'
#
loop_
_entity.id
_entity.type
_entity.pdbx_description
1 polymer ?
#
loop_
_entity_poly.entity_id
_entity_poly.type
_entity_poly.pdbx_seq_one_letter_code
_entity_poly.pdbx_strand_id
1 'polypeptide(L)'
;MAKDSLTFHEVKIFAEHKQTMGHINVHLHSKRFSKNIVCDNFVTVENDTLSVEDANLRVSFKFKDLMFESSTCRNLQYDRRGELTFTVQADKPNSETVSVAHRNHDQQDQYIREIKTYQDRCYCNVCGKKVLKDSCHFLRVMPLPSDNWSDFSDMWFCHNHSHSDGFGDTTDHKMSDLELKPKLKDCFVAETYFLVHSDQISPGSILPVQDACLSCRRCRNILGEVMPEKNGQSNGGGKIFKMLRSSVCFSPDLNFPDKEALQFSKEETECMFAKLVMEHSRVYTSFKLCVTTSTDRKQFDCLMWIIDPNLMIFTGSSNSDVNILTPFTAVKVLFKTILERGASNESTGWKKDNSIHMISLPHSSCLSLVKILIDNCKTLPMKSRKHQEFNVGYLKFQKKATLPS
;
A
#
# COMPACT_ATOMS: atom_id res chain seq x y z
N MET A 1 -5.72 15.53 21.70
CA MET A 1 -6.88 15.02 22.46
C MET A 1 -8.15 15.31 21.66
N ALA A 2 -8.63 14.36 20.87
CA ALA A 2 -9.97 14.44 20.30
C ALA A 2 -10.94 13.86 21.35
N LYS A 3 -11.97 14.62 21.73
CA LYS A 3 -13.06 14.09 22.57
C LYS A 3 -13.80 13.06 21.72
N ASP A 4 -13.67 11.77 22.06
CA ASP A 4 -14.54 10.72 21.54
C ASP A 4 -15.98 10.98 22.02
N SER A 5 -16.74 11.75 21.23
CA SER A 5 -18.15 12.07 21.46
C SER A 5 -19.06 10.92 21.04
N LEU A 6 -18.75 9.69 21.49
CA LEU A 6 -19.74 8.61 21.46
C LEU A 6 -20.95 9.07 22.30
N THR A 7 -22.13 9.07 21.69
CA THR A 7 -23.37 9.21 22.45
C THR A 7 -23.51 8.01 23.38
N PHE A 8 -24.29 8.14 24.46
CA PHE A 8 -24.45 7.02 25.38
C PHE A 8 -25.03 5.78 24.69
N HIS A 9 -25.79 5.92 23.60
CA HIS A 9 -26.49 4.79 22.96
C HIS A 9 -25.73 4.17 21.78
N GLU A 10 -24.64 4.77 21.32
CA GLU A 10 -23.89 4.29 20.15
C GLU A 10 -23.08 3.03 20.49
N VAL A 11 -23.25 2.00 19.67
CA VAL A 11 -22.42 0.80 19.65
C VAL A 11 -21.60 0.81 18.36
N LYS A 12 -20.27 0.73 18.50
CA LYS A 12 -19.34 0.59 17.38
C LYS A 12 -18.90 -0.87 17.27
N ILE A 13 -18.80 -1.37 16.05
CA ILE A 13 -18.27 -2.70 15.74
C ILE A 13 -17.03 -2.58 14.87
N PHE A 14 -16.04 -3.41 15.19
CA PHE A 14 -14.86 -3.68 14.39
C PHE A 14 -14.65 -5.19 14.39
N ALA A 15 -14.66 -5.82 13.22
CA ALA A 15 -14.49 -7.27 13.12
C ALA A 15 -13.45 -7.66 12.06
N GLU A 16 -12.59 -8.60 12.41
CA GLU A 16 -11.48 -9.10 11.60
C GLU A 16 -11.75 -10.55 11.20
N HIS A 17 -12.06 -10.79 9.92
CA HIS A 17 -12.28 -12.12 9.38
C HIS A 17 -11.01 -12.63 8.68
N LYS A 18 -10.43 -13.68 9.26
CA LYS A 18 -9.29 -14.41 8.69
C LYS A 18 -9.80 -15.58 7.87
N GLN A 19 -9.99 -15.36 6.58
CA GLN A 19 -10.62 -16.33 5.67
C GLN A 19 -9.94 -17.71 5.69
N THR A 20 -8.62 -17.76 5.79
CA THR A 20 -7.84 -19.01 5.85
C THR A 20 -8.09 -19.82 7.12
N MET A 21 -8.43 -19.15 8.23
CA MET A 21 -8.70 -19.78 9.51
C MET A 21 -10.19 -20.05 9.73
N GLY A 22 -11.09 -19.45 8.93
CA GLY A 22 -12.54 -19.57 9.12
C GLY A 22 -13.02 -18.95 10.43
N HIS A 23 -12.31 -17.95 10.95
CA HIS A 23 -12.67 -17.30 12.21
C HIS A 23 -12.77 -15.79 12.04
N ILE A 24 -13.77 -15.21 12.69
CA ILE A 24 -13.94 -13.77 12.83
C ILE A 24 -13.70 -13.37 14.28
N ASN A 25 -12.84 -12.37 14.49
CA ASN A 25 -12.69 -11.72 15.79
C ASN A 25 -13.53 -10.47 15.79
N VAL A 26 -14.49 -10.38 16.72
CA VAL A 26 -15.41 -9.27 16.84
C VAL A 26 -15.04 -8.42 18.04
N HIS A 27 -15.00 -7.11 17.83
CA HIS A 27 -14.77 -6.12 18.86
C HIS A 27 -15.92 -5.12 18.83
N LEU A 28 -16.62 -4.99 19.95
CA LEU A 28 -17.67 -4.03 20.16
C LEU A 28 -17.23 -2.99 21.18
N HIS A 29 -17.59 -1.75 20.94
CA HIS A 29 -17.28 -0.65 21.85
C HIS A 29 -18.50 0.23 22.09
N SER A 30 -18.82 0.47 23.35
CA SER A 30 -19.88 1.40 23.76
C SER A 30 -19.66 1.91 25.18
N LYS A 31 -20.04 3.17 25.43
CA LYS A 31 -20.08 3.73 26.78
C LYS A 31 -21.06 2.98 27.69
N ARG A 32 -22.08 2.32 27.11
CA ARG A 32 -23.10 1.55 27.84
C ARG A 32 -22.48 0.39 28.60
N PHE A 33 -21.55 -0.30 27.95
CA PHE A 33 -20.88 -1.44 28.53
C PHE A 33 -20.12 -1.02 29.80
N SER A 34 -19.54 0.19 29.86
CA SER A 34 -18.70 0.63 30.99
C SER A 34 -19.42 0.82 32.34
N LYS A 35 -20.76 0.96 32.37
CA LYS A 35 -21.50 1.28 33.61
C LYS A 35 -22.40 0.18 34.17
N ASN A 36 -22.82 -0.80 33.35
CA ASN A 36 -23.75 -1.84 33.79
C ASN A 36 -23.62 -3.10 32.91
N ILE A 37 -22.71 -4.01 33.28
CA ILE A 37 -22.97 -5.45 33.07
C ILE A 37 -23.41 -6.00 34.42
N VAL A 38 -24.51 -5.45 34.93
CA VAL A 38 -25.34 -6.17 35.88
C VAL A 38 -26.30 -6.95 34.97
N CYS A 39 -26.17 -8.28 35.01
CA CYS A 39 -26.94 -9.32 34.34
C CYS A 39 -28.13 -8.83 33.49
N ASP A 40 -28.07 -9.07 32.17
CA ASP A 40 -29.14 -9.01 31.14
C ASP A 40 -28.66 -8.43 29.78
N ASN A 41 -27.35 -8.25 29.58
CA ASN A 41 -26.81 -7.96 28.25
C ASN A 41 -26.54 -9.25 27.48
N PHE A 42 -27.26 -9.48 26.38
CA PHE A 42 -27.12 -10.67 25.55
C PHE A 42 -26.39 -10.31 24.25
N VAL A 43 -25.39 -11.10 23.90
CA VAL A 43 -24.87 -11.15 22.52
C VAL A 43 -25.52 -12.34 21.84
N THR A 44 -26.35 -12.05 20.85
CA THR A 44 -26.97 -13.08 20.01
C THR A 44 -26.25 -13.13 18.68
N VAL A 45 -25.74 -14.32 18.34
CA VAL A 45 -25.13 -14.59 17.05
C VAL A 45 -26.11 -15.43 16.24
N GLU A 46 -26.65 -14.84 15.18
CA GLU A 46 -27.48 -15.52 14.18
C GLU A 46 -26.64 -15.76 12.92
N ASN A 47 -27.23 -16.40 11.89
CA ASN A 47 -26.50 -16.84 10.70
C ASN A 47 -25.68 -15.74 10.00
N ASP A 48 -26.16 -14.50 9.92
CA ASP A 48 -25.44 -13.39 9.26
C ASP A 48 -25.46 -12.11 10.12
N THR A 49 -26.03 -12.19 11.32
CA THR A 49 -26.39 -11.02 12.11
C THR A 49 -25.90 -11.19 13.54
N LEU A 50 -25.25 -10.15 14.03
CA LEU A 50 -24.84 -10.04 15.41
C LEU A 50 -25.68 -9.00 16.13
N SER A 51 -26.38 -9.40 17.18
CA SER A 51 -27.19 -8.50 18.00
C SER A 51 -26.57 -8.33 19.38
N VAL A 52 -26.56 -7.11 19.89
CA VAL A 52 -26.34 -6.82 21.31
C VAL A 52 -27.59 -6.20 21.87
N GLU A 53 -28.14 -6.84 22.90
CA GLU A 53 -29.40 -6.46 23.52
C GLU A 53 -29.20 -6.20 25.01
N ASP A 54 -29.82 -5.14 25.50
CA ASP A 54 -30.07 -4.87 26.92
C ASP A 54 -31.58 -4.69 27.13
N ALA A 55 -32.01 -4.52 28.39
CA ALA A 55 -33.42 -4.39 28.76
C ALA A 55 -34.20 -3.27 28.01
N ASN A 56 -33.54 -2.32 27.36
CA ASN A 56 -34.16 -1.16 26.72
C ASN A 56 -33.78 -0.98 25.24
N LEU A 57 -32.81 -1.72 24.71
CA LEU A 57 -32.31 -1.51 23.35
C LEU A 57 -31.66 -2.77 22.77
N ARG A 58 -32.01 -3.09 21.52
CA ARG A 58 -31.30 -4.06 20.68
C ARG A 58 -30.60 -3.33 19.54
N VAL A 59 -29.30 -3.54 19.39
CA VAL A 59 -28.51 -3.06 18.25
C VAL A 59 -28.02 -4.26 17.46
N SER A 60 -28.26 -4.26 16.14
CA SER A 60 -27.94 -5.40 15.29
C SER A 60 -27.01 -5.00 14.15
N PHE A 61 -26.06 -5.87 13.83
CA PHE A 61 -25.09 -5.71 12.76
C PHE A 61 -25.21 -6.89 11.81
N LYS A 62 -25.67 -6.63 10.58
CA LYS A 62 -25.80 -7.64 9.54
C LYS A 62 -24.56 -7.65 8.67
N PHE A 63 -23.90 -8.78 8.54
CA PHE A 63 -22.67 -8.92 7.77
C PHE A 63 -22.99 -9.29 6.34
N LYS A 64 -22.54 -8.48 5.38
CA LYS A 64 -22.69 -8.80 3.96
C LYS A 64 -21.66 -9.87 3.57
N ASP A 65 -22.11 -10.85 2.79
CA ASP A 65 -21.26 -11.91 2.20
C ASP A 65 -20.52 -12.77 3.24
N LEU A 66 -21.09 -12.92 4.45
CA LEU A 66 -20.50 -13.73 5.53
C LEU A 66 -21.60 -14.42 6.34
N MET A 67 -21.38 -15.70 6.62
CA MET A 67 -22.24 -16.52 7.47
C MET A 67 -21.46 -17.01 8.69
N PHE A 68 -22.11 -17.04 9.85
CA PHE A 68 -21.58 -17.47 11.13
C PHE A 68 -22.07 -18.86 11.50
N GLU A 69 -21.22 -19.61 12.19
CA GLU A 69 -21.65 -20.79 12.94
C GLU A 69 -22.02 -20.34 14.37
N SER A 70 -23.31 -20.08 14.59
CA SER A 70 -23.83 -19.44 15.82
C SER A 70 -23.47 -20.14 17.12
N SER A 71 -23.21 -21.45 17.10
CA SER A 71 -22.81 -22.27 18.25
C SER A 71 -21.34 -22.13 18.67
N THR A 72 -20.51 -21.41 17.90
CA THR A 72 -19.04 -21.40 18.06
C THR A 72 -18.48 -20.18 18.79
N CYS A 73 -19.35 -19.35 19.38
CA CYS A 73 -18.92 -18.16 20.11
C CYS A 73 -17.98 -18.54 21.28
N ARG A 74 -16.74 -18.04 21.23
CA ARG A 74 -15.69 -18.35 22.20
C ARG A 74 -14.92 -17.10 22.60
N ASN A 75 -14.17 -17.18 23.70
CA ASN A 75 -13.30 -16.12 24.21
C ASN A 75 -14.01 -14.79 24.45
N LEU A 76 -15.24 -14.82 24.97
CA LEU A 76 -15.95 -13.61 25.37
C LEU A 76 -15.19 -12.92 26.51
N GLN A 77 -14.71 -11.72 26.25
CA GLN A 77 -13.97 -10.90 27.21
C GLN A 77 -14.57 -9.50 27.25
N TYR A 78 -14.60 -8.93 28.45
CA TYR A 78 -15.13 -7.61 28.71
C TYR A 78 -14.09 -6.75 29.44
N ASP A 79 -14.04 -5.46 29.09
CA ASP A 79 -13.22 -4.46 29.75
C ASP A 79 -14.08 -3.32 30.31
N ARG A 80 -13.73 -2.82 31.51
CA ARG A 80 -14.36 -1.67 32.20
C ARG A 80 -14.39 -0.39 31.36
N ARG A 81 -13.58 -0.32 30.31
CA ARG A 81 -13.56 0.77 29.33
C ARG A 81 -14.71 0.68 28.31
N GLY A 82 -15.56 -0.33 28.42
CA GLY A 82 -16.69 -0.56 27.54
C GLY A 82 -16.31 -1.24 26.22
N GLU A 83 -15.34 -2.15 26.26
CA GLU A 83 -14.98 -3.00 25.12
C GLU A 83 -15.45 -4.44 25.39
N LEU A 84 -16.12 -5.05 24.41
CA LEU A 84 -16.53 -6.45 24.42
C LEU A 84 -15.89 -7.16 23.22
N THR A 85 -15.23 -8.29 23.44
CA THR A 85 -14.52 -9.02 22.39
C THR A 85 -14.82 -10.50 22.44
N PHE A 86 -14.99 -11.14 21.29
CA PHE A 86 -15.20 -12.58 21.18
C PHE A 86 -14.82 -13.06 19.77
N THR A 87 -14.73 -14.37 19.61
CA THR A 87 -14.43 -15.00 18.31
C THR A 87 -15.60 -15.90 17.93
N VAL A 88 -15.99 -15.87 16.67
CA VAL A 88 -16.98 -16.80 16.09
C VAL A 88 -16.35 -17.49 14.89
N GLN A 89 -16.73 -18.73 14.62
CA GLN A 89 -16.43 -19.39 13.35
C GLN A 89 -17.35 -18.82 12.26
N ALA A 90 -16.78 -18.55 11.10
CA ALA A 90 -17.50 -18.07 9.94
C ALA A 90 -17.19 -18.98 8.75
N ASP A 91 -18.13 -19.05 7.80
CA ASP A 91 -17.99 -19.90 6.62
C ASP A 91 -16.65 -19.62 5.93
N LYS A 92 -15.92 -20.71 5.69
CA LYS A 92 -14.76 -20.65 4.79
C LYS A 92 -15.32 -20.32 3.41
N PRO A 93 -14.83 -19.28 2.71
CA PRO A 93 -15.19 -19.15 1.30
C PRO A 93 -14.87 -20.48 0.61
N ASN A 94 -15.82 -20.96 -0.20
CA ASN A 94 -15.58 -22.11 -1.08
C ASN A 94 -14.23 -21.91 -1.74
N SER A 95 -13.44 -22.98 -1.77
CA SER A 95 -12.03 -23.02 -2.18
C SER A 95 -11.76 -22.50 -3.60
N GLU A 96 -11.99 -21.22 -3.85
CA GLU A 96 -11.00 -20.44 -4.56
C GLU A 96 -9.84 -20.38 -3.59
N THR A 97 -8.94 -21.36 -3.72
CA THR A 97 -7.55 -21.17 -3.31
C THR A 97 -7.22 -19.73 -3.65
N VAL A 98 -6.98 -18.91 -2.62
CA VAL A 98 -6.25 -17.66 -2.82
C VAL A 98 -4.94 -18.15 -3.41
N SER A 99 -4.88 -18.21 -4.74
CA SER A 99 -3.67 -18.56 -5.43
C SER A 99 -2.74 -17.46 -4.98
N VAL A 100 -1.76 -17.86 -4.16
CA VAL A 100 -0.54 -17.10 -4.01
C VAL A 100 -0.09 -16.96 -5.45
N ALA A 101 -0.33 -15.77 -6.00
CA ALA A 101 -0.29 -15.54 -7.44
C ALA A 101 1.00 -16.15 -7.98
N HIS A 102 0.89 -16.86 -9.10
CA HIS A 102 2.04 -17.46 -9.78
C HIS A 102 3.16 -16.42 -9.95
N ARG A 103 4.39 -16.94 -9.85
CA ARG A 103 5.71 -16.28 -9.76
C ARG A 103 5.80 -14.95 -10.54
N ASN A 104 6.46 -13.96 -9.94
CA ASN A 104 6.63 -12.57 -10.42
C ASN A 104 6.97 -12.38 -11.91
N HIS A 105 7.71 -13.32 -12.53
CA HIS A 105 8.10 -13.20 -13.94
C HIS A 105 6.89 -13.01 -14.86
N ASP A 106 5.78 -13.72 -14.59
CA ASP A 106 4.57 -13.61 -15.40
C ASP A 106 3.90 -12.24 -15.28
N GLN A 107 4.01 -11.59 -14.11
CA GLN A 107 3.40 -10.28 -13.82
C GLN A 107 4.21 -9.11 -14.37
N GLN A 108 5.55 -9.22 -14.37
CA GLN A 108 6.43 -8.24 -15.01
C GLN A 108 6.30 -8.34 -16.53
N ASP A 109 6.33 -9.56 -17.09
CA ASP A 109 6.14 -9.79 -18.52
C ASP A 109 4.78 -9.28 -19.01
N GLN A 110 3.72 -9.53 -18.23
CA GLN A 110 2.39 -9.03 -18.56
C GLN A 110 2.36 -7.50 -18.61
N TYR A 111 3.02 -6.83 -17.67
CA TYR A 111 3.08 -5.37 -17.67
C TYR A 111 3.92 -4.81 -18.80
N ILE A 112 5.04 -5.48 -19.14
CA ILE A 112 5.83 -5.13 -20.31
C ILE A 112 4.98 -5.27 -21.58
N ARG A 113 4.16 -6.32 -21.70
CA ARG A 113 3.21 -6.47 -22.81
C ARG A 113 2.19 -5.33 -22.83
N GLU A 114 1.59 -4.99 -21.69
CA GLU A 114 0.64 -3.88 -21.58
C GLU A 114 1.26 -2.54 -21.99
N ILE A 115 2.47 -2.23 -21.51
CA ILE A 115 3.20 -1.04 -21.93
C ILE A 115 3.40 -1.10 -23.44
N LYS A 116 3.95 -2.20 -23.99
CA LYS A 116 4.22 -2.33 -25.43
C LYS A 116 2.97 -2.14 -26.30
N THR A 117 1.81 -2.63 -25.86
CA THR A 117 0.56 -2.54 -26.62
C THR A 117 -0.13 -1.19 -26.47
N TYR A 118 -0.02 -0.54 -25.30
CA TYR A 118 -0.81 0.64 -24.94
C TYR A 118 0.05 1.84 -24.56
N GLN A 119 1.20 2.01 -25.22
CA GLN A 119 2.26 2.97 -24.85
C GLN A 119 1.74 4.40 -24.71
N ASP A 120 0.89 4.85 -25.63
CA ASP A 120 0.26 6.16 -25.64
C ASP A 120 -0.96 6.26 -24.71
N ARG A 121 -1.40 5.15 -24.11
CA ARG A 121 -2.59 5.06 -23.25
C ARG A 121 -2.21 4.81 -21.79
N CYS A 122 -1.28 5.61 -21.30
CA CYS A 122 -0.89 5.64 -19.90
C CYS A 122 -1.68 6.72 -19.15
N TYR A 123 -2.37 6.33 -18.08
CA TYR A 123 -3.23 7.20 -17.29
C TYR A 123 -2.87 7.14 -15.81
N CYS A 124 -3.21 8.20 -15.08
CA CYS A 124 -3.20 8.18 -13.63
C CYS A 124 -4.23 7.16 -13.13
N ASN A 125 -3.80 6.20 -12.30
CA ASN A 125 -4.64 5.10 -11.82
C ASN A 125 -5.81 5.57 -10.92
N VAL A 126 -5.75 6.81 -10.43
CA VAL A 126 -6.74 7.44 -9.55
C VAL A 126 -7.79 8.18 -10.37
N CYS A 127 -7.39 9.22 -11.11
CA CYS A 127 -8.31 10.14 -11.79
C CYS A 127 -8.42 9.97 -13.31
N GLY A 128 -7.71 9.00 -13.89
CA GLY A 128 -7.71 8.75 -15.33
C GLY A 128 -7.03 9.83 -16.18
N LYS A 129 -6.39 10.86 -15.60
CA LYS A 129 -5.69 11.88 -16.39
C LYS A 129 -4.54 11.22 -17.15
N LYS A 130 -4.51 11.43 -18.48
CA LYS A 130 -3.45 10.96 -19.37
C LYS A 130 -2.08 11.49 -18.93
N VAL A 131 -1.11 10.59 -18.80
CA VAL A 131 0.24 10.85 -18.27
C VAL A 131 1.25 10.96 -19.40
N LEU A 132 1.29 10.00 -20.33
CA LEU A 132 2.18 9.99 -21.49
C LEU A 132 1.53 10.69 -22.70
N LYS A 133 2.34 11.23 -23.61
CA LYS A 133 1.88 11.90 -24.84
C LYS A 133 1.12 10.95 -25.76
N ASP A 134 0.22 11.47 -26.59
CA ASP A 134 -0.39 10.70 -27.70
C ASP A 134 0.67 10.20 -28.68
N SER A 135 1.74 10.98 -28.88
CA SER A 135 2.88 10.61 -29.72
C SER A 135 3.89 9.69 -29.02
N CYS A 136 3.55 9.13 -27.85
CA CYS A 136 4.47 8.29 -27.11
C CYS A 136 4.71 6.98 -27.85
N HIS A 137 5.97 6.70 -28.17
CA HIS A 137 6.38 5.47 -28.83
C HIS A 137 7.78 5.03 -28.40
N PHE A 138 7.81 3.92 -27.68
CA PHE A 138 8.98 3.15 -27.27
C PHE A 138 9.35 2.13 -28.35
N LEU A 139 10.60 2.19 -28.79
CA LEU A 139 11.20 1.14 -29.62
C LEU A 139 11.61 -0.06 -28.77
N ARG A 140 11.95 0.18 -27.50
CA ARG A 140 12.37 -0.86 -26.57
C ARG A 140 11.66 -0.68 -25.23
N VAL A 141 10.96 -1.73 -24.80
CA VAL A 141 10.45 -1.86 -23.45
C VAL A 141 11.14 -3.09 -22.85
N MET A 142 12.04 -2.86 -21.91
CA MET A 142 12.95 -3.88 -21.39
C MET A 142 12.83 -3.99 -19.87
N PRO A 143 12.88 -5.21 -19.31
CA PRO A 143 12.95 -5.37 -17.86
C PRO A 143 14.28 -4.82 -17.34
N LEU A 144 14.24 -4.17 -16.17
CA LEU A 144 15.44 -3.97 -15.37
C LEU A 144 15.81 -5.29 -14.68
N PRO A 145 17.11 -5.60 -14.48
CA PRO A 145 17.48 -6.89 -13.91
C PRO A 145 17.09 -7.03 -12.43
N SER A 146 17.00 -5.92 -11.67
CA SER A 146 16.36 -5.86 -10.34
C SER A 146 16.02 -4.41 -9.95
N ASP A 147 15.13 -4.22 -8.96
CA ASP A 147 14.77 -2.88 -8.43
C ASP A 147 15.98 -2.15 -7.83
N ASN A 148 16.95 -2.91 -7.29
CA ASN A 148 18.21 -2.46 -6.71
C ASN A 148 19.39 -2.64 -7.67
N TRP A 149 19.15 -2.70 -8.99
CA TRP A 149 20.21 -2.94 -9.98
C TRP A 149 21.42 -2.03 -9.78
N SER A 150 21.19 -0.75 -9.50
CA SER A 150 22.25 0.23 -9.26
C SER A 150 23.12 -0.07 -8.04
N ASP A 151 22.55 -0.74 -7.03
CA ASP A 151 23.26 -1.03 -5.78
C ASP A 151 24.13 -2.27 -5.91
N PHE A 152 23.76 -3.18 -6.83
CA PHE A 152 24.47 -4.43 -7.09
C PHE A 152 25.31 -4.42 -8.37
N SER A 153 25.16 -3.41 -9.23
CA SER A 153 25.97 -3.30 -10.45
C SER A 153 27.45 -3.30 -10.14
N ASP A 154 27.87 -2.61 -9.08
CA ASP A 154 29.27 -2.54 -8.66
C ASP A 154 29.83 -3.89 -8.18
N MET A 155 28.97 -4.84 -7.82
CA MET A 155 29.34 -6.17 -7.32
C MET A 155 29.26 -7.26 -8.39
N TRP A 156 28.58 -7.02 -9.50
CA TRP A 156 28.30 -8.05 -10.52
C TRP A 156 29.25 -8.06 -11.70
N PHE A 157 29.98 -6.98 -11.95
CA PHE A 157 30.94 -6.94 -13.05
C PHE A 157 32.34 -7.26 -12.54
N CYS A 158 32.90 -8.37 -13.03
CA CYS A 158 34.23 -8.84 -12.62
C CYS A 158 35.37 -7.96 -13.12
N HIS A 159 35.18 -7.14 -14.17
CA HIS A 159 36.19 -6.24 -14.74
C HIS A 159 35.57 -4.95 -15.29
N ASN A 160 36.30 -3.84 -15.16
CA ASN A 160 35.95 -2.54 -15.74
C ASN A 160 36.21 -2.57 -17.25
N HIS A 161 35.17 -2.48 -18.08
CA HIS A 161 35.34 -2.39 -19.53
C HIS A 161 35.58 -0.93 -19.94
N SER A 162 36.80 -0.46 -19.73
CA SER A 162 37.29 0.76 -20.37
C SER A 162 37.42 0.50 -21.87
N HIS A 163 36.42 0.87 -22.67
CA HIS A 163 36.61 0.97 -24.11
C HIS A 163 37.40 2.25 -24.42
N SER A 164 38.72 2.19 -24.23
CA SER A 164 39.66 3.12 -24.83
C SER A 164 40.79 2.32 -25.47
N ASP A 165 40.69 2.13 -26.79
CA ASP A 165 41.82 1.74 -27.62
C ASP A 165 42.89 2.83 -27.54
N GLY A 166 43.87 2.66 -26.66
CA GLY A 166 45.00 3.60 -26.57
C GLY A 166 45.63 3.65 -25.19
N PHE A 167 46.78 2.96 -25.08
CA PHE A 167 47.88 3.17 -24.14
C PHE A 167 47.67 4.14 -22.96
N GLY A 168 47.56 3.55 -21.77
CA GLY A 168 48.18 4.06 -20.55
C GLY A 168 47.56 5.29 -19.91
N ASP A 169 46.52 5.09 -19.09
CA ASP A 169 46.42 5.76 -17.79
C ASP A 169 45.53 4.95 -16.85
N THR A 170 46.09 4.45 -15.75
CA THR A 170 45.35 3.75 -14.70
C THR A 170 44.68 4.77 -13.80
N THR A 171 43.54 5.28 -14.23
CA THR A 171 42.61 6.01 -13.37
C THR A 171 41.51 5.06 -12.93
N ASP A 172 41.42 4.83 -11.61
CA ASP A 172 40.36 4.07 -10.94
C ASP A 172 39.00 4.77 -11.12
N HIS A 173 38.43 4.68 -12.31
CA HIS A 173 37.05 5.08 -12.54
C HIS A 173 36.15 3.92 -12.10
N LYS A 174 35.57 4.04 -10.90
CA LYS A 174 34.51 3.15 -10.40
C LYS A 174 33.41 3.04 -11.44
N MET A 175 33.01 1.80 -11.76
CA MET A 175 31.92 1.49 -12.70
C MET A 175 30.52 1.87 -12.19
N SER A 176 30.45 2.60 -11.06
CA SER A 176 29.24 3.21 -10.49
C SER A 176 28.55 4.21 -11.42
N ASP A 177 29.10 4.45 -12.61
CA ASP A 177 28.65 5.42 -13.61
C ASP A 177 27.85 4.79 -14.77
N LEU A 178 27.71 3.45 -14.86
CA LEU A 178 26.79 2.79 -15.79
C LEU A 178 25.35 2.83 -15.27
N GLU A 179 24.82 4.05 -15.14
CA GLU A 179 23.43 4.27 -14.77
C GLU A 179 22.54 3.89 -15.96
N LEU A 180 21.76 2.81 -15.82
CA LEU A 180 20.79 2.37 -16.84
C LEU A 180 19.70 3.44 -17.03
N LYS A 181 19.97 4.42 -17.90
CA LYS A 181 19.04 5.48 -18.27
C LYS A 181 18.37 5.17 -19.61
N PRO A 182 17.04 5.22 -19.69
CA PRO A 182 16.36 5.04 -20.96
C PRO A 182 16.66 6.24 -21.88
N LYS A 183 16.97 5.98 -23.14
CA LYS A 183 16.94 7.01 -24.19
C LYS A 183 15.49 7.45 -24.42
N LEU A 184 15.29 8.49 -25.23
CA LEU A 184 13.97 9.04 -25.54
C LEU A 184 12.92 7.96 -25.90
N LYS A 185 13.30 6.95 -26.69
CA LYS A 185 12.40 5.88 -27.14
C LYS A 185 12.60 4.56 -26.40
N ASP A 186 13.23 4.58 -25.23
CA ASP A 186 13.35 3.42 -24.36
C ASP A 186 12.41 3.56 -23.16
N CYS A 187 11.95 2.43 -22.65
CA CYS A 187 11.27 2.30 -21.36
C CYS A 187 11.88 1.11 -20.61
N PHE A 188 12.38 1.35 -19.40
CA PHE A 188 12.94 0.28 -18.57
C PHE A 188 11.96 -0.03 -17.44
N VAL A 189 11.66 -1.30 -17.22
CA VAL A 189 10.56 -1.74 -16.35
C VAL A 189 11.12 -2.54 -15.18
N ALA A 190 11.03 -1.98 -13.98
CA ALA A 190 11.30 -2.67 -12.73
C ALA A 190 10.03 -3.40 -12.26
N GLU A 191 10.08 -4.05 -11.10
CA GLU A 191 8.89 -4.69 -10.52
C GLU A 191 7.87 -3.63 -10.10
N THR A 192 8.34 -2.59 -9.40
CA THR A 192 7.48 -1.60 -8.73
C THR A 192 7.41 -0.25 -9.43
N TYR A 193 8.26 -0.02 -10.43
CA TYR A 193 8.33 1.23 -11.19
C TYR A 193 8.76 1.00 -12.64
N PHE A 194 8.67 2.03 -13.47
CA PHE A 194 9.35 2.07 -14.76
C PHE A 194 10.05 3.42 -14.94
N LEU A 195 11.12 3.41 -15.73
CA LEU A 195 11.91 4.58 -16.10
C LEU A 195 11.52 5.02 -17.50
N VAL A 196 11.33 6.32 -17.66
CA VAL A 196 10.97 6.95 -18.92
C VAL A 196 11.63 8.33 -19.05
N HIS A 197 11.97 8.71 -20.28
CA HIS A 197 12.45 10.05 -20.58
C HIS A 197 11.33 11.10 -20.41
N SER A 198 11.65 12.27 -19.82
CA SER A 198 10.67 13.33 -19.50
C SER A 198 9.89 13.82 -20.71
N ASP A 199 10.51 13.77 -21.89
CA ASP A 199 9.86 14.22 -23.13
C ASP A 199 8.76 13.28 -23.63
N GLN A 200 8.56 12.12 -23.00
CA GLN A 200 7.41 11.25 -23.27
C GLN A 200 6.18 11.65 -22.44
N ILE A 201 6.34 12.53 -21.45
CA ILE A 201 5.25 12.99 -20.59
C ILE A 201 4.39 14.02 -21.31
N SER A 202 3.06 13.85 -21.24
CA SER A 202 2.12 14.82 -21.78
C SER A 202 2.29 16.19 -21.11
N PRO A 203 2.41 17.30 -21.87
CA PRO A 203 2.51 18.62 -21.28
C PRO A 203 1.37 18.89 -20.29
N GLY A 204 1.71 19.31 -19.07
CA GLY A 204 0.74 19.60 -18.03
C GLY A 204 0.01 18.38 -17.44
N SER A 205 0.44 17.14 -17.67
CA SER A 205 -0.11 15.98 -16.96
C SER A 205 0.46 15.83 -15.55
N ILE A 206 1.71 16.25 -15.36
CA ILE A 206 2.47 16.13 -14.10
C ILE A 206 2.82 17.52 -13.57
N LEU A 207 2.79 17.65 -12.24
CA LEU A 207 3.36 18.77 -11.49
C LEU A 207 4.59 18.27 -10.73
N PRO A 208 5.78 18.84 -10.98
CA PRO A 208 6.92 18.64 -10.11
C PRO A 208 6.63 19.32 -8.76
N VAL A 209 6.76 18.56 -7.69
CA VAL A 209 6.62 19.01 -6.30
C VAL A 209 8.03 19.14 -5.70
N GLN A 210 8.13 19.74 -4.51
CA GLN A 210 9.38 19.73 -3.73
C GLN A 210 9.95 18.31 -3.59
N ASP A 211 11.28 18.24 -3.43
CA ASP A 211 12.03 17.00 -3.20
C ASP A 211 11.91 15.96 -4.35
N ALA A 212 11.99 16.42 -5.61
CA ALA A 212 11.97 15.60 -6.83
C ALA A 212 10.68 14.78 -7.05
N CYS A 213 9.65 14.97 -6.24
CA CYS A 213 8.38 14.25 -6.33
C CYS A 213 7.58 14.65 -7.58
N LEU A 214 7.01 13.67 -8.28
CA LEU A 214 6.11 13.85 -9.42
C LEU A 214 4.68 13.58 -8.98
N SER A 215 3.77 14.52 -9.21
CA SER A 215 2.35 14.37 -8.87
C SER A 215 1.45 14.60 -10.08
N CYS A 216 0.30 13.93 -10.14
CA CYS A 216 -0.71 14.17 -11.16
C CYS A 216 -1.25 15.60 -11.04
N ARG A 217 -1.29 16.35 -12.14
CA ARG A 217 -1.80 17.73 -12.13
C ARG A 217 -3.28 17.82 -11.73
N ARG A 218 -4.08 16.81 -12.09
CA ARG A 218 -5.53 16.77 -11.83
C ARG A 218 -5.85 16.44 -10.38
N CYS A 219 -5.40 15.29 -9.89
CA CYS A 219 -5.79 14.78 -8.57
C CYS A 219 -4.70 14.87 -7.50
N ARG A 220 -3.50 15.34 -7.84
CA ARG A 220 -2.33 15.39 -6.94
C ARG A 220 -1.83 14.04 -6.44
N ASN A 221 -2.36 12.92 -6.95
CA ASN A 221 -1.80 11.60 -6.66
C ASN A 221 -0.31 11.55 -7.02
N ILE A 222 0.48 10.92 -6.16
CA ILE A 222 1.92 10.79 -6.37
C ILE A 222 2.14 9.75 -7.46
N LEU A 223 2.86 10.16 -8.50
CA LEU A 223 3.14 9.33 -9.67
C LEU A 223 4.56 8.76 -9.66
N GLY A 224 5.48 9.37 -8.91
CA GLY A 224 6.87 8.94 -8.87
C GLY A 224 7.83 10.06 -8.52
N GLU A 225 9.01 10.03 -9.12
CA GLU A 225 10.09 10.96 -8.86
C GLU A 225 11.00 11.23 -10.06
N VAL A 226 11.70 12.37 -10.03
CA VAL A 226 12.79 12.68 -10.95
C VAL A 226 14.04 11.98 -10.45
N MET A 227 14.67 11.18 -11.30
CA MET A 227 15.96 10.55 -10.98
C MET A 227 17.04 11.63 -10.79
N PRO A 228 17.88 11.54 -9.76
CA PRO A 228 18.94 12.51 -9.53
C PRO A 228 19.98 12.48 -10.66
N GLU A 229 20.45 13.64 -11.08
CA GLU A 229 21.59 13.77 -12.00
C GLU A 229 22.88 13.80 -11.18
N LYS A 230 23.74 12.78 -11.32
CA LYS A 230 25.10 12.82 -10.76
C LYS A 230 26.01 13.61 -11.72
N ASN A 231 26.73 14.59 -11.17
CA ASN A 231 27.80 15.39 -11.77
C ASN A 231 27.51 16.05 -13.13
N GLY A 232 26.93 17.26 -13.12
CA GLY A 232 27.30 18.43 -13.96
C GLY A 232 27.33 18.33 -15.50
N GLN A 233 27.24 17.14 -16.10
CA GLN A 233 27.17 16.95 -17.54
C GLN A 233 25.74 17.19 -17.98
N SER A 234 25.44 18.49 -18.11
CA SER A 234 24.30 19.02 -18.85
C SER A 234 24.48 18.78 -20.36
N ASN A 235 24.73 17.53 -20.76
CA ASN A 235 24.81 17.15 -22.16
C ASN A 235 23.40 16.89 -22.70
N GLY A 236 22.57 17.93 -22.78
CA GLY A 236 21.34 18.00 -23.61
C GLY A 236 20.30 16.89 -23.53
N GLY A 237 20.48 15.86 -22.70
CA GLY A 237 19.59 14.74 -22.51
C GLY A 237 18.53 15.12 -21.49
N GLY A 238 17.26 14.95 -21.83
CA GLY A 238 16.17 15.28 -20.93
C GLY A 238 16.20 14.44 -19.65
N LYS A 239 15.41 14.88 -18.67
CA LYS A 239 15.36 14.27 -17.34
C LYS A 239 14.76 12.87 -17.41
N ILE A 240 15.19 11.97 -16.53
CA ILE A 240 14.59 10.64 -16.40
C ILE A 240 13.59 10.65 -15.25
N PHE A 241 12.38 10.18 -15.52
CA PHE A 241 11.32 10.05 -14.53
C PHE A 241 11.15 8.58 -14.15
N LYS A 242 11.18 8.31 -12.85
CA LYS A 242 10.84 7.03 -12.24
C LYS A 242 9.37 7.06 -11.84
N MET A 243 8.54 6.32 -12.58
CA MET A 243 7.09 6.29 -12.45
C MET A 243 6.66 5.03 -11.68
N LEU A 244 5.92 5.20 -10.59
CA LEU A 244 5.44 4.09 -9.76
C LEU A 244 4.37 3.31 -10.51
N ARG A 245 4.55 2.01 -10.65
CA ARG A 245 3.59 1.10 -11.31
C ARG A 245 2.22 1.15 -10.65
N SER A 246 2.18 1.23 -9.33
CA SER A 246 0.93 1.30 -8.55
C SER A 246 0.14 2.60 -8.77
N SER A 247 0.78 3.65 -9.31
CA SER A 247 0.21 5.00 -9.47
C SER A 247 -0.35 5.31 -10.86
N VAL A 248 0.01 4.52 -11.86
CA VAL A 248 -0.43 4.66 -13.26
C VAL A 248 -1.00 3.34 -13.77
N CYS A 249 -1.65 3.40 -14.93
CA CYS A 249 -2.18 2.22 -15.60
C CYS A 249 -2.07 2.40 -17.12
N PHE A 250 -1.87 1.29 -17.82
CA PHE A 250 -1.89 1.18 -19.26
C PHE A 250 -3.18 0.46 -19.64
N SER A 251 -4.01 1.02 -20.52
CA SER A 251 -5.33 0.46 -20.79
C SER A 251 -5.73 0.55 -22.26
N PRO A 252 -6.42 -0.48 -22.80
CA PRO A 252 -7.09 -0.37 -24.09
C PRO A 252 -8.24 0.62 -24.07
N ASP A 253 -8.90 0.81 -22.92
CA ASP A 253 -10.15 1.56 -22.84
C ASP A 253 -9.91 3.07 -22.94
N LEU A 254 -10.38 3.66 -24.04
CA LEU A 254 -10.50 5.12 -24.19
C LEU A 254 -11.53 5.70 -23.21
N ASN A 255 -12.46 4.86 -22.75
CA ASN A 255 -13.46 5.16 -21.73
C ASN A 255 -12.90 4.90 -20.33
N PHE A 256 -11.73 5.44 -20.01
CA PHE A 256 -11.50 5.76 -18.61
C PHE A 256 -12.63 6.73 -18.26
N PRO A 257 -13.54 6.37 -17.33
CA PRO A 257 -14.57 7.31 -16.94
C PRO A 257 -13.81 8.57 -16.59
N ASP A 258 -14.13 9.66 -17.28
CA ASP A 258 -13.61 10.97 -16.95
C ASP A 258 -14.26 11.28 -15.60
N LYS A 259 -13.73 10.66 -14.54
CA LYS A 259 -14.38 10.67 -13.24
C LYS A 259 -14.31 12.13 -12.85
N GLU A 260 -15.45 12.82 -12.94
CA GLU A 260 -15.59 14.25 -12.73
C GLU A 260 -14.70 14.64 -11.58
N ALA A 261 -13.69 15.48 -11.86
CA ALA A 261 -12.58 15.84 -10.99
C ALA A 261 -12.62 15.12 -9.64
N LEU A 262 -12.36 13.79 -9.63
CA LEU A 262 -12.62 12.98 -8.44
C LEU A 262 -11.93 13.68 -7.28
N GLN A 263 -12.72 14.10 -6.30
CA GLN A 263 -12.15 14.56 -5.04
C GLN A 263 -11.26 13.42 -4.58
N PHE A 264 -9.95 13.72 -4.60
CA PHE A 264 -8.89 12.83 -4.17
C PHE A 264 -9.36 12.04 -2.95
N SER A 265 -9.61 10.75 -3.16
CA SER A 265 -10.16 9.91 -2.12
C SER A 265 -8.98 9.27 -1.39
N LYS A 266 -8.99 9.34 -0.05
CA LYS A 266 -7.98 8.70 0.80
C LYS A 266 -7.82 7.22 0.44
N GLU A 267 -8.92 6.58 0.05
CA GLU A 267 -9.03 5.17 -0.30
C GLU A 267 -8.18 4.80 -1.54
N GLU A 268 -8.09 5.69 -2.54
CA GLU A 268 -7.33 5.41 -3.77
C GLU A 268 -5.80 5.44 -3.51
N THR A 269 -5.32 6.39 -2.71
CA THR A 269 -3.91 6.44 -2.28
C THR A 269 -3.56 5.30 -1.33
N GLU A 270 -4.47 4.95 -0.43
CA GLU A 270 -4.30 3.81 0.46
C GLU A 270 -4.18 2.49 -0.32
N CYS A 271 -5.02 2.29 -1.35
CA CYS A 271 -4.96 1.14 -2.24
C CYS A 271 -3.63 1.07 -3.02
N MET A 272 -3.08 2.21 -3.43
CA MET A 272 -1.76 2.31 -4.07
C MET A 272 -0.66 1.81 -3.13
N PHE A 273 -0.64 2.27 -1.87
CA PHE A 273 0.34 1.80 -0.89
C PHE A 273 0.17 0.32 -0.53
N ALA A 274 -1.07 -0.15 -0.40
CA ALA A 274 -1.34 -1.57 -0.16
C ALA A 274 -0.75 -2.44 -1.28
N LYS A 275 -0.93 -2.05 -2.55
CA LYS A 275 -0.35 -2.75 -3.71
C LYS A 275 1.17 -2.75 -3.67
N LEU A 276 1.78 -1.59 -3.44
CA LEU A 276 3.24 -1.45 -3.34
C LEU A 276 3.82 -2.39 -2.28
N VAL A 277 3.27 -2.36 -1.06
CA VAL A 277 3.72 -3.21 0.07
C VAL A 277 3.57 -4.69 -0.26
N MET A 278 2.46 -5.07 -0.90
CA MET A 278 2.20 -6.45 -1.30
C MET A 278 3.11 -6.93 -2.42
N GLU A 279 3.36 -6.10 -3.43
CA GLU A 279 4.29 -6.39 -4.54
C GLU A 279 5.70 -6.66 -3.98
N HIS A 280 6.22 -5.77 -3.14
CA HIS A 280 7.53 -5.98 -2.49
C HIS A 280 7.57 -7.26 -1.64
N SER A 281 6.52 -7.55 -0.85
CA SER A 281 6.51 -8.75 0.00
C SER A 281 6.61 -10.06 -0.79
N ARG A 282 6.09 -10.07 -2.02
CA ARG A 282 6.10 -11.25 -2.91
C ARG A 282 7.46 -11.44 -3.56
N VAL A 283 8.11 -10.35 -3.99
CA VAL A 283 9.45 -10.37 -4.58
C VAL A 283 10.45 -10.97 -3.62
N TYR A 284 10.44 -10.52 -2.38
CA TYR A 284 11.54 -10.80 -1.47
C TYR A 284 11.24 -11.89 -0.44
N THR A 285 10.06 -12.53 -0.50
CA THR A 285 9.58 -13.56 0.46
C THR A 285 9.66 -13.14 1.94
N SER A 286 9.83 -11.85 2.19
CA SER A 286 9.91 -11.26 3.52
C SER A 286 8.70 -10.36 3.75
N PHE A 287 8.23 -10.40 4.98
CA PHE A 287 7.14 -9.55 5.43
C PHE A 287 7.64 -8.27 6.12
N LYS A 288 8.97 -8.05 6.19
CA LYS A 288 9.57 -6.86 6.77
C LYS A 288 10.09 -5.92 5.69
N LEU A 289 9.59 -4.69 5.71
CA LEU A 289 9.91 -3.65 4.74
C LEU A 289 10.30 -2.39 5.49
N CYS A 290 11.32 -1.67 5.03
CA CYS A 290 11.66 -0.36 5.56
C CYS A 290 11.45 0.69 4.48
N VAL A 291 10.46 1.56 4.68
CA VAL A 291 10.17 2.68 3.78
C VAL A 291 11.08 3.84 4.15
N THR A 292 11.90 4.27 3.20
CA THR A 292 12.83 5.37 3.36
C THR A 292 12.60 6.46 2.33
N THR A 293 13.20 7.62 2.58
CA THR A 293 13.22 8.71 1.61
C THR A 293 14.24 8.48 0.52
N SER A 294 13.87 8.80 -0.72
CA SER A 294 14.75 8.74 -1.88
C SER A 294 15.80 9.83 -1.96
N THR A 295 15.65 10.88 -1.15
CA THR A 295 16.59 12.00 -1.08
C THR A 295 17.13 12.15 0.33
N ASP A 296 18.43 12.38 0.46
CA ASP A 296 19.11 12.56 1.76
C ASP A 296 18.72 13.84 2.53
N ARG A 297 17.89 14.71 1.93
CA ARG A 297 17.53 16.01 2.52
C ARG A 297 16.64 15.90 3.76
N LYS A 298 15.81 14.86 3.84
CA LYS A 298 14.84 14.66 4.92
C LYS A 298 14.77 13.21 5.31
N GLN A 299 15.65 12.79 6.22
CA GLN A 299 15.67 11.42 6.69
C GLN A 299 14.32 11.03 7.31
N PHE A 300 13.82 9.90 6.87
CA PHE A 300 12.59 9.27 7.33
C PHE A 300 12.81 7.78 7.14
N ASP A 301 12.59 7.00 8.20
CA ASP A 301 12.64 5.56 8.15
C ASP A 301 11.37 5.01 8.81
N CYS A 302 10.62 4.17 8.09
CA CYS A 302 9.44 3.48 8.63
C CYS A 302 9.60 1.98 8.43
N LEU A 303 9.87 1.27 9.51
CA LEU A 303 9.84 -0.18 9.52
C LEU A 303 8.38 -0.64 9.56
N MET A 304 8.03 -1.53 8.64
CA MET A 304 6.73 -2.16 8.49
C MET A 304 6.89 -3.68 8.50
N TRP A 305 6.04 -4.36 9.26
CA TRP A 305 5.96 -5.83 9.24
C TRP A 305 4.53 -6.26 8.93
N ILE A 306 4.34 -6.92 7.79
CA ILE A 306 3.05 -7.49 7.39
C ILE A 306 2.72 -8.67 8.30
N ILE A 307 1.57 -8.59 8.98
CA ILE A 307 1.04 -9.64 9.85
C ILE A 307 0.01 -10.47 9.09
N ASP A 308 -0.84 -9.80 8.31
CA ASP A 308 -1.91 -10.44 7.56
C ASP A 308 -2.04 -9.77 6.18
N PRO A 309 -1.68 -10.48 5.09
CA PRO A 309 -1.72 -9.93 3.74
C PRO A 309 -3.14 -9.85 3.14
N ASN A 310 -4.12 -10.56 3.72
CA ASN A 310 -5.47 -10.66 3.15
C ASN A 310 -6.51 -10.73 4.26
N LEU A 311 -6.62 -9.64 5.02
CA LEU A 311 -7.59 -9.52 6.10
C LEU A 311 -8.88 -8.91 5.57
N MET A 312 -10.02 -9.51 5.88
CA MET A 312 -11.33 -8.90 5.64
C MET A 312 -11.79 -8.18 6.90
N ILE A 313 -12.13 -6.90 6.79
CA ILE A 313 -12.53 -6.06 7.91
C ILE A 313 -13.96 -5.58 7.72
N PHE A 314 -14.74 -5.64 8.80
CA PHE A 314 -16.08 -5.06 8.90
C PHE A 314 -16.07 -3.98 9.97
N THR A 315 -16.61 -2.81 9.66
CA THR A 315 -16.72 -1.70 10.60
C THR A 315 -18.08 -1.03 10.50
N GLY A 316 -18.65 -0.61 11.62
CA GLY A 316 -19.90 0.15 11.62
C GLY A 316 -20.21 0.75 12.98
N SER A 317 -21.26 1.57 13.03
CA SER A 317 -21.85 2.06 14.27
C SER A 317 -23.36 2.15 14.16
N SER A 318 -24.08 1.90 15.25
CA SER A 318 -25.55 1.98 15.27
C SER A 318 -26.05 2.37 16.66
N ASN A 319 -27.23 2.99 16.69
CA ASN A 319 -27.91 3.47 17.90
C ASN A 319 -29.23 2.73 18.19
N SER A 320 -29.82 2.00 17.23
CA SER A 320 -31.13 1.34 17.42
C SER A 320 -31.52 0.39 16.28
N ASP A 321 -31.00 0.59 15.07
CA ASP A 321 -31.42 -0.17 13.88
C ASP A 321 -30.37 -1.20 13.45
N VAL A 322 -30.77 -2.07 12.50
CA VAL A 322 -29.88 -3.00 11.81
C VAL A 322 -28.92 -2.22 10.92
N ASN A 323 -27.63 -2.28 11.21
CA ASN A 323 -26.60 -1.73 10.32
C ASN A 323 -26.00 -2.85 9.45
N ILE A 324 -26.07 -2.68 8.12
CA ILE A 324 -25.48 -3.61 7.16
C ILE A 324 -24.01 -3.27 6.97
N LEU A 325 -23.14 -4.19 7.38
CA LEU A 325 -21.70 -4.08 7.28
C LEU A 325 -21.22 -4.61 5.92
N THR A 326 -20.65 -3.73 5.10
CA THR A 326 -19.96 -4.13 3.88
C THR A 326 -18.48 -4.36 4.18
N PRO A 327 -17.92 -5.53 3.81
CA PRO A 327 -16.51 -5.81 4.05
C PRO A 327 -15.61 -4.96 3.15
N PHE A 328 -14.39 -4.75 3.63
CA PHE A 328 -13.28 -4.36 2.78
C PHE A 328 -12.05 -5.21 3.07
N THR A 329 -11.22 -5.43 2.06
CA THR A 329 -9.95 -6.14 2.22
C THR A 329 -8.86 -5.17 2.64
N ALA A 330 -7.97 -5.62 3.52
CA ALA A 330 -6.85 -4.83 3.99
C ALA A 330 -5.61 -5.71 4.26
N VAL A 331 -4.44 -5.07 4.19
CA VAL A 331 -3.16 -5.61 4.64
C VAL A 331 -2.89 -5.08 6.04
N LYS A 332 -2.83 -5.96 7.04
CA LYS A 332 -2.54 -5.58 8.42
C LYS A 332 -1.04 -5.57 8.67
N VAL A 333 -0.55 -4.49 9.26
CA VAL A 333 0.88 -4.25 9.47
C VAL A 333 1.19 -3.78 10.88
N LEU A 334 2.32 -4.21 11.42
CA LEU A 334 3.03 -3.49 12.49
C LEU A 334 3.87 -2.40 11.86
N PHE A 335 3.94 -1.23 12.48
CA PHE A 335 4.80 -0.16 11.98
C PHE A 335 5.45 0.66 13.11
N LYS A 336 6.69 1.06 12.87
CA LYS A 336 7.48 1.96 13.71
C LYS A 336 8.17 2.99 12.82
N THR A 337 8.07 4.26 13.21
CA THR A 337 8.54 5.40 12.41
C THR A 337 9.58 6.19 13.16
N ILE A 338 10.66 6.59 12.49
CA ILE A 338 11.71 7.45 13.01
C ILE A 338 11.77 8.70 12.11
N LEU A 339 11.53 9.87 12.71
CA LEU A 339 11.55 11.18 12.05
C LEU A 339 12.69 12.06 12.60
N GLU A 340 13.86 11.48 12.85
CA GLU A 340 14.98 12.19 13.46
C GLU A 340 15.94 12.77 12.41
N ARG A 341 16.48 13.96 12.70
CA ARG A 341 17.68 14.49 12.03
C ARG A 341 18.90 13.81 12.65
N GLY A 342 19.30 12.68 12.09
CA GLY A 342 20.45 11.91 12.55
C GLY A 342 20.18 10.42 12.44
N ALA A 343 21.21 9.65 12.09
CA ALA A 343 21.10 8.20 12.06
C ALA A 343 20.94 7.68 13.50
N SER A 344 19.72 7.28 13.87
CA SER A 344 19.54 6.51 15.09
C SER A 344 20.20 5.14 14.93
N ASN A 345 20.82 4.62 15.99
CA ASN A 345 21.41 3.27 15.97
C ASN A 345 20.40 2.21 15.49
N GLU A 346 19.12 2.41 15.82
CA GLU A 346 18.02 1.56 15.39
C GLU A 346 17.81 1.56 13.87
N SER A 347 17.73 2.74 13.22
CA SER A 347 17.61 2.84 11.76
C SER A 347 18.81 2.21 11.05
N THR A 348 20.02 2.39 11.59
CA THR A 348 21.21 1.74 11.03
C THR A 348 21.18 0.22 11.18
N GLY A 349 20.56 -0.28 12.25
CA GLY A 349 20.32 -1.71 12.45
C GLY A 349 19.39 -2.27 11.38
N TRP A 350 18.30 -1.57 11.06
CA TRP A 350 17.35 -2.00 10.03
C TRP A 350 18.00 -2.10 8.65
N LYS A 351 18.84 -1.12 8.30
CA LYS A 351 19.56 -1.08 7.00
C LYS A 351 20.60 -2.19 6.84
N LYS A 352 21.04 -2.79 7.94
CA LYS A 352 22.02 -3.90 7.96
C LYS A 352 21.36 -5.28 8.03
N ASP A 353 20.05 -5.34 8.31
CA ASP A 353 19.32 -6.59 8.43
C ASP A 353 18.87 -7.07 7.05
N ASN A 354 19.49 -8.14 6.54
CA ASN A 354 19.17 -8.74 5.24
C ASN A 354 17.73 -9.28 5.13
N SER A 355 17.01 -9.42 6.26
CA SER A 355 15.59 -9.79 6.26
C SER A 355 14.67 -8.60 5.97
N ILE A 356 15.17 -7.36 6.01
CA ILE A 356 14.41 -6.13 5.80
C ILE A 356 14.69 -5.60 4.40
N HIS A 357 13.64 -5.40 3.61
CA HIS A 357 13.76 -4.86 2.26
C HIS A 357 13.48 -3.37 2.24
N MET A 358 14.36 -2.63 1.57
CA MET A 358 14.30 -1.17 1.52
C MET A 358 13.37 -0.73 0.38
N ILE A 359 12.43 0.17 0.69
CA ILE A 359 11.56 0.82 -0.29
C ILE A 359 11.84 2.31 -0.25
N SER A 360 12.37 2.83 -1.34
CA SER A 360 12.69 4.26 -1.47
C SER A 360 11.53 5.01 -2.11
N LEU A 361 10.97 5.99 -1.40
CA LEU A 361 9.85 6.82 -1.85
C LEU A 361 10.13 8.32 -1.67
N PRO A 362 9.46 9.19 -2.44
CA PRO A 362 9.46 10.63 -2.17
C PRO A 362 8.97 10.93 -0.76
N HIS A 363 9.56 11.94 -0.10
CA HIS A 363 9.24 12.29 1.29
C HIS A 363 7.75 12.57 1.53
N SER A 364 7.07 13.23 0.60
CA SER A 364 5.62 13.45 0.66
C SER A 364 4.80 12.15 0.71
N SER A 365 5.26 11.11 0.02
CA SER A 365 4.66 9.77 0.03
C SER A 365 4.84 9.11 1.39
N CYS A 366 6.05 9.19 1.95
CA CYS A 366 6.35 8.65 3.28
C CYS A 366 5.43 9.21 4.35
N LEU A 367 5.24 10.54 4.35
CA LEU A 367 4.32 11.22 5.27
C LEU A 367 2.87 10.80 5.04
N SER A 368 2.46 10.66 3.77
CA SER A 368 1.10 10.24 3.42
C SER A 368 0.81 8.81 3.90
N LEU A 369 1.76 7.89 3.69
CA LEU A 369 1.68 6.50 4.17
C LEU A 369 1.51 6.45 5.69
N VAL A 370 2.39 7.13 6.43
CA VAL A 370 2.32 7.13 7.91
C VAL A 370 1.04 7.76 8.41
N LYS A 371 0.57 8.84 7.78
CA LYS A 371 -0.72 9.45 8.12
C LYS A 371 -1.87 8.43 7.97
N ILE A 372 -1.91 7.71 6.86
CA ILE A 372 -2.93 6.66 6.62
C ILE A 372 -2.84 5.57 7.69
N LEU A 373 -1.64 5.05 7.96
CA LEU A 373 -1.41 4.02 8.98
C LEU A 373 -1.85 4.48 10.38
N ILE A 374 -1.50 5.71 10.78
CA ILE A 374 -1.91 6.30 12.06
C ILE A 374 -3.42 6.47 12.11
N ASP A 375 -4.05 6.98 11.05
CA ASP A 375 -5.49 7.20 11.03
C ASP A 375 -6.25 5.88 11.09
N ASN A 376 -5.77 4.84 10.41
CA ASN A 376 -6.37 3.51 10.46
C ASN A 376 -6.10 2.81 11.81
N CYS A 377 -4.93 3.01 12.40
CA CYS A 377 -4.63 2.57 13.77
C CYS A 377 -5.66 3.11 14.79
N LYS A 378 -6.09 4.38 14.65
CA LYS A 378 -7.13 4.96 15.52
C LYS A 378 -8.51 4.31 15.35
N THR A 379 -8.77 3.66 14.22
CA THR A 379 -10.04 2.93 14.00
C THR A 379 -10.04 1.55 14.67
N LEU A 380 -8.87 1.01 15.03
CA LEU A 380 -8.76 -0.27 15.71
C LEU A 380 -9.25 -0.16 17.16
N PRO A 381 -9.72 -1.27 17.76
CA PRO A 381 -9.95 -1.38 19.21
C PRO A 381 -8.72 -0.97 19.99
N MET A 382 -8.87 -0.34 21.17
CA MET A 382 -7.74 0.28 21.88
C MET A 382 -6.61 -0.72 22.17
N LYS A 383 -6.97 -1.94 22.57
CA LYS A 383 -6.02 -3.02 22.87
C LYS A 383 -5.26 -3.53 21.63
N SER A 384 -5.82 -3.34 20.45
CA SER A 384 -5.26 -3.79 19.18
C SER A 384 -4.42 -2.73 18.47
N ARG A 385 -4.25 -1.52 19.05
CA ARG A 385 -3.51 -0.41 18.42
C ARG A 385 -2.00 -0.52 18.52
N LYS A 386 -1.50 -1.31 19.47
CA LYS A 386 -0.07 -1.50 19.71
C LYS A 386 0.27 -2.95 19.99
N HIS A 387 1.45 -3.35 19.58
CA HIS A 387 2.07 -4.61 19.96
C HIS A 387 3.52 -4.31 20.32
N GLN A 388 3.84 -4.42 21.61
CA GLN A 388 5.13 -3.97 22.16
C GLN A 388 5.42 -2.51 21.77
N GLU A 389 6.55 -2.26 21.10
CA GLU A 389 6.99 -0.95 20.63
C GLU A 389 6.40 -0.54 19.27
N PHE A 390 5.70 -1.46 18.58
CA PHE A 390 5.10 -1.21 17.28
C PHE A 390 3.67 -0.72 17.41
N ASN A 391 3.29 0.19 16.52
CA ASN A 391 1.88 0.50 16.29
C ASN A 391 1.29 -0.52 15.31
N VAL A 392 -0.01 -0.77 15.41
CA VAL A 392 -0.73 -1.66 14.50
C VAL A 392 -1.59 -0.79 13.59
N GLY A 393 -1.49 -1.01 12.29
CA GLY A 393 -2.29 -0.33 11.28
C GLY A 393 -2.73 -1.31 10.20
N TYR A 394 -3.48 -0.81 9.23
CA TYR A 394 -3.81 -1.56 8.03
C TYR A 394 -3.86 -0.63 6.82
N LEU A 395 -3.73 -1.20 5.63
CA LEU A 395 -3.90 -0.53 4.35
C LEU A 395 -5.00 -1.24 3.56
N LYS A 396 -6.09 -0.53 3.27
CA LYS A 396 -7.19 -1.02 2.44
C LYS A 396 -6.72 -1.29 1.02
N PHE A 397 -7.15 -2.42 0.48
CA PHE A 397 -6.93 -2.81 -0.90
C PHE A 397 -8.28 -3.08 -1.55
N GLN A 398 -8.56 -2.38 -2.66
CA GLN A 398 -9.68 -2.73 -3.52
C GLN A 398 -9.19 -3.72 -4.58
N LYS A 399 -9.71 -4.95 -4.53
CA LYS A 399 -9.60 -5.88 -5.64
C LYS A 399 -10.42 -5.27 -6.78
N LYS A 400 -9.78 -4.90 -7.90
CA LYS A 400 -10.56 -4.56 -9.12
C LYS A 400 -11.44 -5.78 -9.38
N ALA A 401 -12.75 -5.57 -9.53
CA ALA A 401 -13.61 -6.62 -10.02
C ALA A 401 -13.02 -7.06 -11.37
N THR A 402 -12.48 -8.27 -11.41
CA THR A 402 -12.22 -8.94 -12.68
C THR A 402 -13.58 -9.04 -13.35
N LEU A 403 -13.78 -8.26 -14.42
CA LEU A 403 -14.92 -8.44 -15.29
C LEU A 403 -14.97 -9.93 -15.65
N PRO A 404 -16.13 -10.59 -15.57
CA PRO A 404 -16.26 -11.95 -16.05
C PRO A 404 -15.79 -11.98 -17.50
N SER A 405 -14.83 -12.88 -17.78
CA SER A 405 -14.25 -13.14 -19.09
C SER A 405 -15.31 -13.49 -20.13
#